data_AF-A0A7W1NYG9-F1
#
_entry.id   AF-A0A7W1NYG9-F1
#
_cell.length_a   1.000
_cell.length_b   1.000
_cell.length_c   1.000
_cell.angle_alpha   90.00
_cell.angle_beta   90.00
_cell.angle_gamma   90.00
#
_symmetry.space_group_name_H-M   'P 1'
#
loop_
_entity.id
_entity.type
_entity.pdbx_description
1 polymer ?
#
loop_
_entity_poly.entity_id
_entity_poly.type
_entity_poly.pdbx_seq_one_letter_code
_entity_poly.pdbx_strand_id
1 'polypeptide(L)'
;MEKHYSDIQSLLLACLVHDEYPDTAPLIASLSHVRETSYFTRSEFLTMCKWKEPRERRRQNWASNTEDEVRTLSAQAFGAPDEARRILHLCRLRGVGIPVASAFLALIDPERYGVIDIRVWQLLALYNEVNYDPDGRTLQVLHWLDYLDKIRLWADELKVSVRTIERTLFQHHRDIQTERLYP
;
A
#
# COMPACT_ATOMS: atom_id res chain seq x y z
N MET A 1 -3.64 11.16 -19.55
CA MET A 1 -2.38 10.43 -19.22
C MET A 1 -2.01 9.56 -20.41
N GLU A 2 -0.76 9.61 -20.85
CA GLU A 2 -0.22 8.79 -21.96
C GLU A 2 0.92 7.91 -21.45
N LYS A 3 1.17 6.78 -22.12
CA LYS A 3 2.29 5.90 -21.79
C LYS A 3 3.59 6.53 -22.29
N HIS A 4 4.59 6.64 -21.41
CA HIS A 4 5.95 7.05 -21.81
C HIS A 4 6.85 5.84 -22.12
N TYR A 5 6.44 4.63 -21.73
CA TYR A 5 7.16 3.38 -21.94
C TYR A 5 6.25 2.34 -22.60
N SER A 6 6.82 1.31 -23.23
CA SER A 6 6.06 0.22 -23.85
C SER A 6 5.29 -0.62 -22.83
N ASP A 7 5.90 -0.84 -21.67
CA ASP A 7 5.44 -1.74 -20.59
C ASP A 7 5.99 -1.27 -19.24
N ILE A 8 5.47 -1.87 -18.15
CA ILE A 8 5.88 -1.54 -16.78
C ILE A 8 7.33 -1.92 -16.50
N GLN A 9 7.84 -3.02 -17.06
CA GLN A 9 9.22 -3.46 -16.82
C GLN A 9 10.23 -2.44 -17.36
N SER A 10 10.01 -1.93 -18.57
CA SER A 10 10.82 -0.88 -19.19
C SER A 10 10.78 0.42 -18.39
N LEU A 11 9.61 0.77 -17.86
CA LEU A 11 9.44 1.90 -16.95
C LEU A 11 10.22 1.72 -15.65
N LEU A 12 10.14 0.54 -15.02
CA LEU A 12 10.82 0.26 -13.77
C LEU A 12 12.33 0.32 -13.95
N LEU A 13 12.88 -0.33 -15.00
CA LEU A 13 14.30 -0.30 -15.33
C LEU A 13 14.86 1.11 -15.52
N ALA A 14 14.06 2.04 -16.07
CA ALA A 14 14.49 3.39 -16.36
C ALA A 14 14.36 4.37 -15.17
N CYS A 15 13.43 4.10 -14.24
CA CYS A 15 12.96 5.11 -13.28
C CYS A 15 13.01 4.68 -11.81
N LEU A 16 13.72 3.59 -11.45
CA LEU A 16 13.76 3.10 -10.07
C LEU A 16 14.00 4.22 -9.04
N VAL A 17 13.06 4.34 -8.10
CA VAL A 17 13.14 5.31 -7.00
C VAL A 17 13.73 4.63 -5.76
N HIS A 18 15.04 4.70 -5.60
CA HIS A 18 15.76 3.96 -4.56
C HIS A 18 15.49 4.45 -3.12
N ASP A 19 15.24 5.74 -2.90
CA ASP A 19 15.60 6.36 -1.61
C ASP A 19 14.56 6.48 -0.47
N GLU A 20 13.42 5.82 -0.38
CA GLU A 20 12.29 6.21 0.51
C GLU A 20 11.96 7.74 0.56
N TYR A 21 10.83 8.14 1.12
CA TYR A 21 10.55 9.55 1.39
C TYR A 21 11.09 9.95 2.78
N PRO A 22 11.71 11.14 2.94
CA PRO A 22 12.29 11.56 4.22
C PRO A 22 11.32 11.60 5.40
N ASP A 23 10.03 11.81 5.12
CA ASP A 23 8.94 11.80 6.11
C ASP A 23 8.42 10.40 6.42
N THR A 24 8.71 9.41 5.57
CA THR A 24 8.22 8.03 5.67
C THR A 24 9.25 7.11 6.31
N ALA A 25 10.54 7.29 6.01
CA ALA A 25 11.61 6.45 6.57
C ALA A 25 11.63 6.42 8.12
N PRO A 26 11.44 7.54 8.85
CA PRO A 26 11.37 7.51 10.32
C PRO A 26 10.17 6.72 10.85
N LEU A 27 9.03 6.77 10.14
CA LEU A 27 7.84 6.03 10.52
C LEU A 27 8.05 4.51 10.37
N ILE A 28 8.64 4.08 9.26
CA ILE A 28 9.03 2.68 9.04
C ILE A 28 9.98 2.23 10.16
N ALA A 29 11.00 3.04 10.47
CA ALA A 29 11.95 2.74 11.54
C ALA A 29 11.27 2.57 12.90
N SER A 30 10.29 3.42 13.24
CA SER A 30 9.53 3.30 14.51
C SER A 30 8.68 2.03 14.61
N LEU A 31 8.25 1.48 13.46
CA LEU A 31 7.39 0.30 13.37
C LEU A 31 8.18 -1.01 13.24
N SER A 32 9.51 -0.96 13.20
CA SER A 32 10.38 -2.14 13.03
C SER A 32 10.12 -3.25 14.05
N HIS A 33 9.77 -2.88 15.28
CA HIS A 33 9.45 -3.82 16.37
C HIS A 33 8.21 -4.69 16.08
N VAL A 34 7.29 -4.25 15.21
CA VAL A 34 6.02 -4.94 14.92
C VAL A 34 6.26 -6.32 14.28
N ARG A 35 7.37 -6.47 13.55
CA ARG A 35 7.76 -7.77 12.97
C ARG A 35 8.11 -8.81 14.04
N GLU A 36 8.53 -8.37 15.22
CA GLU A 36 8.86 -9.23 16.35
C GLU A 36 7.66 -9.42 17.28
N THR A 37 6.96 -8.34 17.63
CA THR A 37 5.80 -8.38 18.54
C THR A 37 4.55 -8.92 17.87
N SER A 38 4.50 -8.94 16.54
CA SER A 38 3.33 -9.33 15.73
C SER A 38 2.08 -8.51 16.03
N TYR A 39 2.20 -7.27 16.51
CA TYR A 39 1.07 -6.33 16.62
C TYR A 39 1.58 -4.88 16.66
N PHE A 40 0.70 -3.93 16.35
CA PHE A 40 0.93 -2.51 16.60
C PHE A 40 -0.10 -1.96 17.60
N THR A 41 0.25 -0.86 18.25
CA THR A 41 -0.59 -0.15 19.23
C THR A 41 -1.61 0.76 18.55
N ARG A 42 -2.60 1.24 19.31
CA ARG A 42 -3.55 2.23 18.77
C ARG A 42 -2.87 3.55 18.37
N SER A 43 -1.82 3.95 19.09
CA SER A 43 -1.06 5.17 18.76
C SER A 43 -0.38 5.05 17.39
N GLU A 44 0.26 3.92 17.14
CA GLU A 44 0.89 3.60 15.85
C GLU A 44 -0.15 3.48 14.73
N PHE A 45 -1.27 2.81 15.00
CA PHE A 45 -2.40 2.73 14.08
C PHE A 45 -2.89 4.12 13.62
N LEU A 46 -3.09 5.05 14.56
CA LEU A 46 -3.52 6.41 14.24
C LEU A 46 -2.44 7.18 13.46
N THR A 47 -1.17 6.95 13.79
CA THR A 47 -0.03 7.54 13.07
C THR A 47 0.02 7.06 11.62
N MET A 48 -0.10 5.75 11.39
CA MET A 48 -0.15 5.18 10.04
C MET A 48 -1.38 5.65 9.25
N CYS A 49 -2.55 5.76 9.88
CA CYS A 49 -3.75 6.30 9.24
C CYS A 49 -3.53 7.74 8.77
N LYS A 50 -2.98 8.59 9.64
CA LYS A 50 -2.71 9.99 9.33
C LYS A 50 -1.66 10.14 8.23
N TRP A 51 -0.61 9.31 8.25
CA TRP A 51 0.37 9.25 7.16
C TRP A 51 -0.29 8.89 5.83
N LYS A 52 -1.14 7.86 5.80
CA LYS A 52 -1.78 7.38 4.56
C LYS A 52 -2.82 8.34 4.00
N GLU A 53 -3.56 9.02 4.86
CA GLU A 53 -4.61 9.95 4.47
C GLU A 53 -4.53 11.24 5.32
N PRO A 54 -3.62 12.17 4.96
CA PRO A 54 -3.33 13.36 5.75
C PRO A 54 -4.51 14.32 5.94
N ARG A 55 -5.58 14.21 5.14
CA ARG A 55 -6.78 15.04 5.32
C ARG A 55 -7.71 14.50 6.41
N GLU A 56 -7.41 13.31 6.92
CA GLU A 56 -8.08 12.65 8.04
C GLU A 56 -9.62 12.59 7.88
N ARG A 57 -10.12 12.36 6.66
CA ARG A 57 -11.55 12.28 6.33
C ARG A 57 -12.28 11.20 7.11
N ARG A 58 -11.56 10.16 7.56
CA ARG A 58 -12.09 9.03 8.36
C ARG A 58 -11.67 9.08 9.83
N ARG A 59 -11.18 10.23 10.32
CA ARG A 59 -10.65 10.38 11.69
C ARG A 59 -11.56 9.80 12.77
N GLN A 60 -12.86 10.10 12.69
CA GLN A 60 -13.83 9.62 13.68
C GLN A 60 -13.92 8.09 13.71
N ASN A 61 -13.89 7.44 12.54
CA ASN A 61 -13.87 5.99 12.44
C ASN A 61 -12.58 5.42 13.05
N TRP A 62 -11.42 5.99 12.71
CA TRP A 62 -10.15 5.52 13.27
C TRP A 62 -10.11 5.67 14.79
N ALA A 63 -10.52 6.83 15.30
CA ALA A 63 -10.53 7.13 16.73
C ALA A 63 -11.46 6.19 17.52
N SER A 64 -12.49 5.62 16.89
CA SER A 64 -13.42 4.68 17.51
C SER A 64 -12.88 3.25 17.69
N ASN A 65 -11.70 2.93 17.14
CA ASN A 65 -11.05 1.65 17.45
C ASN A 65 -10.38 1.72 18.82
N THR A 66 -10.55 0.68 19.64
CA THR A 66 -9.90 0.57 20.96
C THR A 66 -8.47 0.00 20.83
N GLU A 67 -7.66 0.14 21.88
CA GLU A 67 -6.33 -0.48 21.95
C GLU A 67 -6.41 -2.01 21.77
N ASP A 68 -7.38 -2.64 22.43
CA ASP A 68 -7.59 -4.08 22.37
C ASP A 68 -8.01 -4.56 20.96
N GLU A 69 -8.91 -3.83 20.30
CA GLU A 69 -9.31 -4.12 18.91
C GLU A 69 -8.11 -4.02 17.95
N VAL A 70 -7.32 -2.95 18.08
CA VAL A 70 -6.13 -2.72 17.24
C VAL A 70 -5.09 -3.83 17.43
N ARG A 71 -4.76 -4.17 18.68
CA ARG A 71 -3.78 -5.22 18.97
C ARG A 71 -4.28 -6.59 18.53
N THR A 72 -5.54 -6.92 18.79
CA THR A 72 -6.12 -8.22 18.41
C THR A 72 -6.16 -8.40 16.90
N LEU A 73 -6.65 -7.39 16.16
CA LEU A 73 -6.79 -7.51 14.70
C LEU A 73 -5.44 -7.46 13.98
N SER A 74 -4.48 -6.67 14.47
CA SER A 74 -3.12 -6.69 13.92
C SER A 74 -2.42 -8.02 14.20
N ALA A 75 -2.55 -8.59 15.41
CA ALA A 75 -2.04 -9.92 15.73
C ALA A 75 -2.62 -11.02 14.84
N GLN A 76 -3.93 -10.99 14.61
CA GLN A 76 -4.58 -11.91 13.69
C GLN A 76 -4.07 -11.74 12.24
N ALA A 77 -3.84 -10.50 11.80
CA ALA A 77 -3.30 -10.24 10.48
C ALA A 77 -1.88 -10.79 10.30
N PHE A 78 -0.99 -10.55 11.26
CA PHE A 78 0.40 -11.01 11.18
C PHE A 78 0.53 -12.52 11.40
N GLY A 79 -0.36 -13.14 12.18
CA GLY A 79 -0.47 -14.58 12.33
C GLY A 79 -1.25 -15.31 11.23
N ALA A 80 -1.81 -14.59 10.24
CA ALA A 80 -2.62 -15.21 9.20
C ALA A 80 -1.78 -16.11 8.27
N PRO A 81 -2.32 -17.26 7.80
CA PRO A 81 -1.57 -18.19 6.97
C PRO A 81 -1.41 -17.74 5.51
N ASP A 82 -2.23 -16.79 5.06
CA ASP A 82 -2.25 -16.30 3.69
C ASP A 82 -2.54 -14.79 3.62
N GLU A 83 -2.21 -14.20 2.48
CA GLU A 83 -2.31 -12.76 2.25
C GLU A 83 -3.76 -12.25 2.27
N ALA A 84 -4.71 -13.04 1.77
CA ALA A 84 -6.11 -12.65 1.73
C ALA A 84 -6.66 -12.47 3.15
N ARG A 85 -6.42 -13.45 4.03
CA ARG A 85 -6.78 -13.34 5.45
C ARG A 85 -6.04 -12.21 6.13
N ARG A 86 -4.73 -12.06 5.87
CA ARG A 86 -3.91 -10.99 6.46
C ARG A 86 -4.51 -9.61 6.22
N ILE A 87 -4.79 -9.25 4.97
CA ILE A 87 -5.36 -7.93 4.67
C ILE A 87 -6.79 -7.78 5.20
N LEU A 88 -7.60 -8.84 5.13
CA LEU A 88 -8.98 -8.81 5.60
C LEU A 88 -9.08 -8.65 7.13
N HIS A 89 -8.12 -9.19 7.91
CA HIS A 89 -8.04 -8.91 9.34
C HIS A 89 -7.83 -7.42 9.62
N LEU A 90 -6.92 -6.76 8.89
CA LEU A 90 -6.71 -5.32 9.02
C LEU A 90 -7.94 -4.51 8.58
N CYS A 91 -8.65 -4.94 7.53
CA CYS A 91 -9.88 -4.28 7.06
C CYS A 91 -11.05 -4.36 8.05
N ARG A 92 -10.96 -5.16 9.11
CA ARG A 92 -11.96 -5.16 10.19
C ARG A 92 -11.84 -3.95 11.12
N LEU A 93 -10.71 -3.23 11.08
CA LEU A 93 -10.56 -1.97 11.81
C LEU A 93 -11.44 -0.88 11.17
N ARG A 94 -12.14 -0.11 12.00
CA ARG A 94 -13.06 0.93 11.54
C ARG A 94 -12.30 2.00 10.76
N GLY A 95 -12.76 2.28 9.54
CA GLY A 95 -12.13 3.25 8.64
C GLY A 95 -10.95 2.73 7.83
N VAL A 96 -10.69 1.41 7.87
CA VAL A 96 -9.62 0.74 7.13
C VAL A 96 -10.20 -0.09 5.99
N GLY A 97 -9.99 0.37 4.76
CA GLY A 97 -10.19 -0.44 3.55
C GLY A 97 -8.86 -1.01 3.05
N ILE A 98 -8.90 -1.81 1.98
CA ILE A 98 -7.72 -2.41 1.34
C ILE A 98 -6.57 -1.40 1.11
N PRO A 99 -6.80 -0.19 0.56
CA PRO A 99 -5.72 0.80 0.36
C PRO A 99 -5.03 1.26 1.64
N VAL A 100 -5.76 1.26 2.77
CA VAL A 100 -5.22 1.64 4.08
C VAL A 100 -4.52 0.44 4.72
N ALA A 101 -5.10 -0.75 4.61
CA ALA A 101 -4.49 -1.97 5.12
C ALA A 101 -3.17 -2.31 4.40
N SER A 102 -3.11 -2.17 3.07
CA SER A 102 -1.86 -2.34 2.30
C SER A 102 -0.78 -1.35 2.74
N ALA A 103 -1.19 -0.14 3.14
CA ALA A 103 -0.26 0.86 3.65
C ALA A 103 0.36 0.46 4.98
N PHE A 104 -0.41 -0.16 5.88
CA PHE A 104 0.13 -0.70 7.12
C PHE A 104 1.15 -1.80 6.84
N LEU A 105 0.83 -2.72 5.92
CA LEU A 105 1.75 -3.79 5.54
C LEU A 105 3.06 -3.24 4.93
N ALA A 106 2.96 -2.24 4.05
CA ALA A 106 4.13 -1.60 3.42
C ALA A 106 5.01 -0.81 4.42
N LEU A 107 4.41 -0.19 5.44
CA LEU A 107 5.17 0.50 6.49
C LEU A 107 5.88 -0.48 7.44
N ILE A 108 5.30 -1.66 7.65
CA ILE A 108 5.81 -2.66 8.61
C ILE A 108 6.83 -3.59 7.96
N ASP A 109 6.64 -3.94 6.69
CA ASP A 109 7.50 -4.86 5.95
C ASP A 109 7.66 -4.39 4.49
N PRO A 110 8.41 -3.30 4.25
CA PRO A 110 8.58 -2.69 2.92
C PRO A 110 9.27 -3.61 1.92
N GLU A 111 10.02 -4.61 2.40
CA GLU A 111 10.63 -5.63 1.54
C GLU A 111 9.57 -6.48 0.84
N ARG A 112 8.42 -6.73 1.50
CA ARG A 112 7.41 -7.69 1.02
C ARG A 112 6.10 -7.06 0.56
N TYR A 113 5.86 -5.79 0.84
CA TYR A 113 4.59 -5.13 0.55
C TYR A 113 4.76 -3.71 -0.01
N GLY A 114 3.81 -3.35 -0.86
CA GLY A 114 3.62 -2.01 -1.41
C GLY A 114 2.21 -1.51 -1.14
N VAL A 115 2.03 -0.20 -1.17
CA VAL A 115 0.70 0.44 -1.03
C VAL A 115 -0.09 0.27 -2.32
N ILE A 116 -1.36 -0.13 -2.26
CA ILE A 116 -2.27 0.02 -3.40
C ILE A 116 -3.07 1.31 -3.23
N ASP A 117 -2.82 2.30 -4.08
CA ASP A 117 -3.63 3.52 -4.14
C ASP A 117 -4.10 3.81 -5.56
N ILE A 118 -5.01 4.78 -5.69
CA ILE A 118 -5.65 5.11 -6.98
C ILE A 118 -4.63 5.44 -8.08
N ARG A 119 -3.48 6.02 -7.75
CA ARG A 119 -2.43 6.33 -8.73
C ARG A 119 -1.80 5.09 -9.32
N VAL A 120 -1.32 4.21 -8.45
CA VAL A 120 -0.75 2.92 -8.85
C VAL A 120 -1.79 2.11 -9.62
N TRP A 121 -3.04 2.10 -9.15
CA TRP A 121 -4.15 1.43 -9.81
C TRP A 121 -4.42 1.96 -11.23
N GLN A 122 -4.54 3.28 -11.39
CA GLN A 122 -4.72 3.92 -12.70
C GLN A 122 -3.54 3.68 -13.63
N LEU A 123 -2.31 3.65 -13.10
CA LEU A 123 -1.13 3.37 -13.90
C LEU A 123 -1.14 1.93 -14.42
N LEU A 124 -1.44 0.95 -13.56
CA LEU A 124 -1.57 -0.44 -13.98
C LEU A 124 -2.66 -0.63 -15.02
N ALA A 125 -3.82 0.04 -14.86
CA ALA A 125 -4.89 0.02 -15.85
C ALA A 125 -4.44 0.65 -17.18
N LEU A 126 -3.74 1.79 -17.15
CA LEU A 126 -3.17 2.42 -18.34
C LEU A 126 -2.27 1.45 -19.11
N TYR A 127 -1.42 0.69 -18.39
CA TYR A 127 -0.51 -0.30 -18.97
C TYR A 127 -1.16 -1.66 -19.31
N ASN A 128 -2.46 -1.82 -19.11
CA ASN A 128 -3.21 -3.08 -19.29
C ASN A 128 -2.70 -4.22 -18.39
N GLU A 129 -2.08 -3.89 -17.26
CA GLU A 129 -1.64 -4.89 -16.28
C GLU A 129 -2.80 -5.46 -15.47
N VAL A 130 -3.88 -4.71 -15.35
CA VAL A 130 -5.08 -5.10 -14.63
C VAL A 130 -6.31 -4.84 -15.48
N ASN A 131 -7.32 -5.72 -15.39
CA ASN A 131 -8.57 -5.62 -16.13
C ASN A 131 -9.74 -5.35 -15.18
N TYR A 132 -9.74 -4.17 -14.56
CA TYR A 132 -10.73 -3.75 -13.57
C TYR A 132 -11.07 -2.27 -13.76
N ASP A 133 -12.15 -1.80 -13.12
CA ASP A 133 -12.59 -0.41 -13.16
C ASP A 133 -11.46 0.56 -12.75
N PRO A 134 -10.98 1.43 -13.67
CA PRO A 134 -9.88 2.35 -13.40
C PRO A 134 -10.21 3.40 -12.34
N ASP A 135 -11.50 3.63 -12.04
CA ASP A 135 -11.93 4.51 -10.95
C ASP A 135 -11.71 3.88 -9.57
N GLY A 136 -11.33 2.60 -9.49
CA GLY A 136 -11.02 1.90 -8.24
C GLY A 136 -12.20 1.79 -7.27
N ARG A 137 -13.43 2.02 -7.75
CA ARG A 137 -14.66 2.07 -6.93
C ARG A 137 -14.98 0.75 -6.22
N THR A 138 -14.43 -0.35 -6.72
CA THR A 138 -14.65 -1.70 -6.17
C THR A 138 -13.35 -2.47 -6.07
N LEU A 139 -12.32 -1.91 -5.43
CA LEU A 139 -11.09 -2.66 -5.14
C LEU A 139 -11.41 -3.81 -4.15
N GLN A 140 -11.29 -5.05 -4.63
CA GLN A 140 -11.56 -6.28 -3.85
C GLN A 140 -10.26 -6.96 -3.44
N VAL A 141 -10.35 -7.96 -2.56
CA VAL A 141 -9.19 -8.71 -2.09
C VAL A 141 -8.43 -9.40 -3.23
N LEU A 142 -9.15 -9.97 -4.22
CA LEU A 142 -8.54 -10.61 -5.39
C LEU A 142 -7.72 -9.63 -6.22
N HIS A 143 -8.21 -8.40 -6.35
CA HIS A 143 -7.51 -7.34 -7.07
C HIS A 143 -6.20 -6.96 -6.37
N TRP A 144 -6.21 -6.91 -5.04
CA TRP A 144 -5.01 -6.64 -4.26
C TRP A 144 -4.02 -7.80 -4.29
N LEU A 145 -4.49 -9.05 -4.32
CA LEU A 145 -3.60 -10.22 -4.46
C LEU A 145 -2.88 -10.21 -5.81
N ASP A 146 -3.61 -9.99 -6.91
CA ASP A 146 -3.04 -9.86 -8.25
C ASP A 146 -2.01 -8.71 -8.32
N TYR A 147 -2.36 -7.55 -7.76
CA TYR A 147 -1.42 -6.44 -7.59
C TYR A 147 -0.15 -6.84 -6.83
N LEU A 148 -0.31 -7.50 -5.68
CA LEU A 148 0.79 -7.89 -4.80
C LEU A 148 1.74 -8.89 -5.49
N ASP A 149 1.18 -9.85 -6.24
CA ASP A 149 1.97 -10.82 -6.99
C ASP A 149 2.81 -10.14 -8.08
N LYS A 150 2.23 -9.17 -8.81
CA LYS A 150 2.95 -8.41 -9.84
C LYS A 150 4.12 -7.60 -9.27
N ILE A 151 3.89 -6.81 -8.22
CA ILE A 151 4.96 -5.98 -7.65
C ILE A 151 6.05 -6.84 -6.97
N ARG A 152 5.70 -8.02 -6.45
CA ARG A 152 6.68 -8.99 -5.92
C ARG A 152 7.50 -9.63 -7.02
N LEU A 153 6.87 -9.98 -8.14
CA LEU A 153 7.58 -10.48 -9.33
C LEU A 153 8.61 -9.46 -9.81
N TRP A 154 8.20 -8.21 -10.04
CA TRP A 154 9.12 -7.16 -10.50
C TRP A 154 10.21 -6.83 -9.47
N ALA A 155 9.89 -6.86 -8.18
CA ALA A 155 10.86 -6.66 -7.11
C ALA A 155 11.94 -7.76 -7.13
N ASP A 156 11.55 -9.02 -7.29
CA ASP A 156 12.51 -10.13 -7.40
C ASP A 156 13.33 -10.06 -8.69
N GLU A 157 12.73 -9.73 -9.83
CA GLU A 157 13.45 -9.56 -11.10
C GLU A 157 14.52 -8.48 -11.01
N LEU A 158 14.21 -7.36 -10.34
CA LEU A 158 15.09 -6.19 -10.23
C LEU A 158 15.97 -6.19 -8.97
N LYS A 159 15.82 -7.18 -8.09
CA LYS A 159 16.55 -7.32 -6.82
C LYS A 159 16.43 -6.07 -5.93
N VAL A 160 15.22 -5.53 -5.82
CA VAL A 160 14.87 -4.39 -4.96
C VAL A 160 13.69 -4.73 -4.06
N SER A 161 13.41 -3.88 -3.07
CA SER A 161 12.24 -4.04 -2.20
C SER A 161 10.93 -3.87 -2.99
N VAL A 162 9.85 -4.52 -2.53
CA VAL A 162 8.50 -4.29 -3.10
C VAL A 162 8.08 -2.82 -2.97
N ARG A 163 8.48 -2.16 -1.88
CA ARG A 163 8.26 -0.72 -1.68
C ARG A 163 8.95 0.15 -2.72
N THR A 164 10.13 -0.23 -3.20
CA THR A 164 10.83 0.46 -4.29
C THR A 164 10.03 0.41 -5.59
N ILE A 165 9.47 -0.76 -5.93
CA ILE A 165 8.62 -0.93 -7.11
C ILE A 165 7.39 -0.03 -7.01
N GLU A 166 6.64 -0.13 -5.91
CA GLU A 166 5.41 0.66 -5.71
C GLU A 166 5.68 2.17 -5.76
N ARG A 167 6.73 2.66 -5.10
CA ARG A 167 7.10 4.09 -5.14
C ARG A 167 7.47 4.55 -6.54
N THR A 168 8.12 3.70 -7.32
CA THR A 168 8.46 4.00 -8.72
C THR A 168 7.20 4.18 -9.56
N LEU A 169 6.23 3.26 -9.41
CA LEU A 169 4.92 3.37 -10.07
C LEU A 169 4.16 4.62 -9.63
N PHE A 170 4.13 4.89 -8.33
CA PHE A 170 3.47 6.06 -7.76
C PHE A 170 4.08 7.38 -8.29
N GLN A 171 5.41 7.47 -8.29
CA GLN A 171 6.12 8.67 -8.76
C GLN A 171 5.91 8.87 -10.26
N HIS A 172 6.03 7.81 -11.07
CA HIS A 172 5.78 7.92 -12.50
C HIS A 172 4.35 8.37 -12.79
N HIS A 173 3.34 7.82 -12.09
CA HIS A 173 1.97 8.29 -12.24
C HIS A 173 1.87 9.80 -11.96
N ARG A 174 2.45 10.29 -10.86
CA ARG A 174 2.46 11.72 -10.52
C ARG A 174 3.08 12.59 -11.61
N ASP A 175 4.12 12.10 -12.26
CA ASP A 175 4.86 12.85 -13.29
C ASP A 175 4.06 12.96 -14.60
N ILE A 176 3.24 11.95 -14.93
CA ILE A 176 2.41 11.93 -16.15
C ILE A 176 0.97 12.39 -15.93
N GLN A 177 0.60 12.71 -14.68
CA GLN A 177 -0.76 13.08 -14.31
C GLN A 177 -1.11 14.50 -14.79
N THR A 178 -2.02 14.61 -15.76
CA THR A 178 -2.45 15.89 -16.35
C THR A 178 -3.80 16.42 -15.84
N GLU A 179 -4.65 15.57 -15.23
CA GLU A 179 -6.02 15.88 -14.82
C GLU A 179 -6.28 15.62 -13.32
N ARG A 180 -7.46 15.99 -12.80
CA ARG A 180 -7.82 15.75 -11.38
C ARG A 180 -7.98 14.25 -11.10
N LEU A 181 -7.39 13.78 -9.99
CA LEU A 181 -7.41 12.36 -9.56
C LEU A 181 -8.80 11.80 -9.25
N TYR A 182 -9.72 12.69 -8.87
CA TYR A 182 -11.09 12.35 -8.55
C TYR A 182 -11.98 13.28 -9.39
N PRO A 183 -13.02 12.76 -10.06
CA PRO A 183 -14.03 13.60 -10.70
C PRO A 183 -14.70 14.55 -9.71
#